data_AF-A0A2U1B2H2-F1
#
_entry.id   AF-A0A2U1B2H2-F1
#
_cell.length_a   1.000
_cell.length_b   1.000
_cell.length_c   1.000
_cell.angle_alpha   90.00
_cell.angle_beta   90.00
_cell.angle_gamma   90.00
#
_symmetry.space_group_name_H-M   'P 1'
#
loop_
_entity.id
_entity.type
_entity.pdbx_description
1 polymer ?
#
loop_
_entity_poly.entity_id
_entity_poly.type
_entity_poly.pdbx_seq_one_letter_code
_entity_poly.pdbx_strand_id
1 'polypeptide(L)' 'MGLKRLKLNTFDLEQYIEVAIEAGTYKLYAEGDQEVDHGKYLVVWKKDDNRWKLHKDIWNSSISNQPA' A
#
# COMPACT_ATOMS: atom_id res chain seq x y z
N MET A 1 -3.52 17.94 -12.34
CA MET A 1 -2.32 17.15 -11.98
C MET A 1 -2.81 15.85 -11.35
N GLY A 2 -2.24 14.70 -11.72
CA GLY A 2 -2.67 13.38 -11.23
C GLY A 2 -1.48 12.54 -10.79
N LEU A 3 -1.75 11.49 -10.01
CA LEU A 3 -0.74 10.53 -9.60
C LEU A 3 -0.15 9.82 -10.83
N LYS A 4 1.18 9.74 -10.89
CA LYS A 4 1.92 9.14 -12.01
C LYS A 4 2.59 7.83 -11.62
N ARG A 5 2.97 7.67 -10.34
CA ARG A 5 3.67 6.48 -9.88
C ARG A 5 3.36 6.18 -8.41
N LEU A 6 3.12 4.91 -8.14
CA LEU A 6 3.08 4.32 -6.82
C LEU A 6 4.29 3.39 -6.68
N LYS A 7 5.06 3.54 -5.60
CA LYS A 7 6.07 2.57 -5.19
C LYS A 7 5.61 1.90 -3.91
N LEU A 8 5.62 0.56 -3.90
CA LEU A 8 5.32 -0.25 -2.73
C LEU A 8 6.59 -0.94 -2.26
N ASN A 9 6.75 -1.02 -0.95
CA ASN A 9 7.80 -1.79 -0.30
C ASN A 9 7.17 -2.67 0.79
N THR A 10 7.00 -3.94 0.47
CA THR A 10 6.53 -4.97 1.40
C THR A 10 7.65 -5.27 2.40
N PHE A 11 7.36 -5.18 3.69
CA PHE A 11 8.33 -5.55 4.74
C PHE A 11 7.89 -6.76 5.55
N ASP A 12 6.62 -7.14 5.49
CA ASP A 12 6.08 -8.31 6.18
C ASP A 12 4.99 -8.99 5.35
N LEU A 13 4.97 -10.31 5.38
CA LEU A 13 4.02 -11.14 4.66
C LEU A 13 3.78 -12.45 5.42
N GLU A 14 2.59 -12.56 6.01
CA GLU A 14 2.10 -13.80 6.60
C GLU A 14 1.14 -14.50 5.65
N GLN A 15 1.45 -15.75 5.28
CA GLN A 15 0.61 -16.54 4.39
C GLN A 15 0.00 -17.75 5.10
N TYR A 16 -1.30 -17.92 4.90
CA TYR A 16 -2.10 -19.09 5.26
C TYR A 16 -2.60 -19.79 3.97
N ILE A 17 -3.49 -20.79 4.09
CA ILE A 17 -3.93 -21.60 2.94
C ILE A 17 -4.62 -20.74 1.86
N GLU A 18 -5.61 -19.93 2.27
CA GLU A 18 -6.43 -19.11 1.36
C GLU A 18 -6.40 -17.63 1.71
N VAL A 19 -5.58 -17.23 2.68
CA VAL A 19 -5.45 -15.85 3.15
C VAL A 19 -3.98 -15.48 3.24
N ALA A 20 -3.62 -14.26 2.87
CA ALA A 20 -2.32 -13.69 3.21
C ALA A 20 -2.50 -12.27 3.74
N ILE A 21 -1.65 -11.87 4.69
CA ILE A 21 -1.64 -10.54 5.29
C ILE A 21 -0.30 -9.92 4.91
N GLU A 22 -0.35 -8.81 4.19
CA GLU A 22 0.82 -8.06 3.73
C GLU A 22 0.87 -6.72 4.44
N ALA A 23 2.02 -6.36 4.99
CA ALA A 23 2.29 -5.04 5.51
C ALA A 23 3.45 -4.39 4.75
N GLY A 24 3.32 -3.10 4.49
CA GLY A 24 4.34 -2.38 3.74
C GLY A 24 4.27 -0.88 3.89
N THR A 25 5.18 -0.22 3.17
CA THR A 25 5.21 1.23 3.02
C THR A 25 4.99 1.62 1.56
N TYR A 26 4.52 2.85 1.36
CA TYR A 26 4.30 3.38 0.03
C TYR A 26 4.87 4.77 -0.15
N LYS A 27 5.12 5.11 -1.42
CA LYS A 27 5.39 6.47 -1.89
C LYS A 27 4.57 6.76 -3.14
N LEU A 28 3.91 7.91 -3.15
CA LEU A 28 3.12 8.43 -4.26
C LEU A 28 3.83 9.60 -4.92
N TYR A 29 3.89 9.58 -6.24
CA TYR A 29 4.53 10.61 -7.05
C TYR A 29 3.56 11.20 -8.07
N ALA A 30 3.61 12.52 -8.23
CA ALA A 30 2.95 13.27 -9.30
C ALA A 30 3.90 13.47 -10.49
N GLU A 31 3.59 14.45 -11.34
CA GLU A 31 4.39 14.80 -12.50
C GLU A 31 5.79 15.30 -12.10
N GLY A 32 6.80 15.01 -12.94
CA GLY A 32 8.18 15.40 -12.66
C GLY A 32 8.81 14.70 -11.45
N ASP A 33 8.33 13.50 -11.08
CA ASP A 33 8.82 12.73 -9.91
C ASP A 33 8.65 13.45 -8.56
N GLN A 34 7.75 14.42 -8.47
CA GLN A 34 7.41 15.07 -7.20
C GLN A 34 6.71 14.08 -6.26
N GLU A 35 7.34 13.76 -5.12
CA GLU A 35 6.68 12.98 -4.05
C GLU A 35 5.57 13.82 -3.42
N VAL A 36 4.34 13.27 -3.40
CA VAL A 36 3.14 13.96 -2.89
C VAL A 36 2.54 13.31 -1.65
N ASP A 37 2.87 12.04 -1.41
CA ASP A 37 2.47 11.32 -0.19
C ASP A 37 3.39 10.13 0.07
N HIS A 38 3.48 9.74 1.33
CA HIS A 38 4.11 8.49 1.76
C HIS A 38 3.45 7.99 3.03
N GLY A 39 3.50 6.67 3.25
CA GLY A 39 2.87 6.11 4.42
C GLY A 39 2.98 4.60 4.55
N LYS A 40 2.04 4.02 5.31
CA LYS A 40 1.96 2.59 5.57
C LYS A 40 0.70 2.01 4.92
N TYR A 41 0.74 0.70 4.65
CA TYR A 41 -0.43 -0.05 4.24
C TYR A 41 -0.49 -1.42 4.89
N LEU A 42 -1.71 -1.95 4.96
CA LEU A 42 -1.99 -3.34 5.26
C LEU A 42 -2.98 -3.86 4.21
N VAL A 43 -2.66 -4.99 3.60
CA VAL A 43 -3.53 -5.68 2.65
C VAL A 43 -3.83 -7.08 3.16
N VAL A 44 -5.11 -7.44 3.16
CA VAL A 44 -5.54 -8.83 3.29
C VAL A 44 -5.85 -9.35 1.90
N TRP A 45 -5.13 -10.38 1.49
CA TRP A 45 -5.34 -11.12 0.26
C TRP A 45 -6.21 -12.35 0.53
N LYS A 46 -7.10 -12.69 -0.40
CA LYS A 46 -7.85 -13.95 -0.41
C LYS A 46 -7.56 -14.71 -1.69
N LYS A 47 -7.32 -16.02 -1.59
CA LYS A 47 -7.16 -16.92 -2.71
C LYS A 47 -8.54 -17.37 -3.19
N ASP A 48 -8.82 -17.15 -4.46
CA ASP A 48 -10.08 -17.52 -5.12
C ASP A 48 -9.76 -18.16 -6.48
N ASP A 49 -10.23 -19.38 -6.70
CA ASP A 49 -9.85 -20.23 -7.83
C ASP A 49 -8.34 -20.26 -8.09
N ASN A 50 -7.57 -20.55 -7.04
CA ASN A 50 -6.11 -20.54 -7.04
C ASN A 50 -5.41 -19.20 -7.39
N ARG A 51 -6.15 -18.09 -7.43
CA ARG A 51 -5.60 -16.75 -7.70
C ARG A 51 -5.75 -15.85 -6.47
N TRP A 52 -4.68 -15.17 -6.11
CA TRP A 52 -4.73 -14.16 -5.06
C TRP A 52 -5.46 -12.91 -5.54
N LYS A 53 -6.38 -12.41 -4.73
CA LYS A 53 -7.13 -11.17 -4.96
C LYS A 53 -7.03 -10.30 -3.70
N LEU A 54 -6.92 -8.99 -3.90
CA LEU A 54 -7.10 -8.01 -2.83
C LEU A 54 -8.50 -8.17 -2.25
N HIS A 55 -8.58 -8.53 -0.96
CA HIS A 55 -9.86 -8.74 -0.28
C HIS A 55 -10.23 -7.53 0.59
N LYS A 56 -9.26 -6.98 1.32
CA LYS A 56 -9.38 -5.75 2.10
C LYS A 56 -8.06 -5.02 2.08
N ASP A 57 -8.10 -3.69 2.12
CA ASP A 57 -6.92 -2.87 2.29
C ASP A 57 -7.20 -1.68 3.22
N ILE A 58 -6.13 -1.17 3.82
CA ILE A 58 -6.14 0.08 4.57
C ILE A 58 -4.78 0.76 4.41
N TRP A 59 -4.82 2.07 4.22
CA TRP A 59 -3.66 2.90 3.95
C TRP A 59 -3.73 4.14 4.86
N ASN A 60 -2.59 4.56 5.41
CA ASN A 60 -2.51 5.80 6.18
C ASN A 60 -1.33 6.64 5.69
N SER A 61 -1.54 7.95 5.57
CA SER A 61 -0.46 8.91 5.28
C SER A 61 0.39 9.11 6.53
N SER A 62 1.70 9.22 6.33
CA SER A 62 2.67 9.59 7.36
C SER A 62 3.12 11.05 7.22
N ILE A 63 2.49 11.84 6.34
CA ILE A 63 2.68 13.29 6.33
C ILE A 63 2.09 13.85 7.62
N SER A 64 2.93 14.47 8.45
CA SER A 64 2.48 15.18 9.63
C SER A 64 1.68 16.41 9.21
N ASN A 65 0.38 16.45 9.54
CA ASN A 65 -0.41 17.67 9.42
C ASN A 65 -0.28 18.48 10.72
N GLN A 66 0.91 19.02 11.00
CA GLN A 66 1.09 19.99 12.08
C GLN A 66 0.76 21.37 11.52
N PRO A 67 -0.30 22.06 12.00
CA PRO A 67 -0.43 23.48 11.73
C PRO A 67 0.77 24.21 12.34
N ALA A 68 1.31 25.18 11.59
CA ALA A 68 2.37 26.06 12.04
C ALA A 68 1.98 26.87 13.29
#